data_AF-A0A5Y4A0M7-F1
#
_entry.id   AF-A0A5Y4A0M7-F1
#
_cell.length_a   1.000
_cell.length_b   1.000
_cell.length_c   1.000
_cell.angle_alpha   90.00
_cell.angle_beta   90.00
_cell.angle_gamma   90.00
#
_symmetry.space_group_name_H-M   'P 1'
#
loop_
_entity.id
_entity.type
_entity.pdbx_description
1 polymer ?
#
loop_
_entity_poly.entity_id
_entity_poly.type
_entity_poly.pdbx_seq_one_letter_code
_entity_poly.pdbx_strand_id
1 'polypeptide(L)' 'NSNGTYNFPRAFPVGCFAVFVTNTNAQGTQVDNAFGYPVSNSQFFAATKSSGMANLVNNFPVAWFAIGR' A
#
# COMPACT_ATOMS: atom_id res chain seq x y z
N ASN A 1 7.87 -6.25 -1.95
CA ASN A 1 8.08 -5.72 -0.60
C ASN A 1 7.47 -4.35 -0.52
N SER A 2 6.54 -4.15 0.43
CA SER A 2 5.83 -2.91 0.73
C SER A 2 6.72 -1.82 1.36
N ASN A 3 6.13 -0.89 2.13
CA ASN A 3 6.80 0.24 2.77
C ASN A 3 7.56 1.14 1.80
N GLY A 4 6.88 1.51 0.72
CA GLY A 4 7.48 2.33 -0.32
C GLY A 4 6.43 2.99 -1.20
N THR A 5 6.93 3.87 -2.07
CA THR A 5 6.17 4.49 -3.15
C THR A 5 6.38 3.69 -4.43
N TYR A 6 5.29 3.33 -5.10
CA TYR A 6 5.30 2.56 -6.33
C TYR A 6 4.61 3.33 -7.45
N ASN A 7 4.99 3.02 -8.69
CA ASN A 7 4.35 3.57 -9.86
C ASN A 7 3.11 2.71 -10.22
N PHE A 8 2.03 3.36 -10.64
CA PHE A 8 0.97 2.66 -11.36
C PHE A 8 1.50 2.18 -12.72
N PRO A 9 1.02 1.04 -13.26
CA PRO A 9 1.38 0.58 -14.60
C PRO A 9 1.05 1.60 -15.71
N ARG A 10 0.08 2.47 -15.45
CA ARG A 10 -0.26 3.63 -16.26
C ARG A 10 -0.68 4.76 -15.32
N ALA A 11 -0.21 5.98 -15.58
CA ALA A 11 -0.68 7.16 -14.85
C ALA A 11 -2.16 7.43 -15.15
N PHE A 12 -2.91 7.82 -14.13
CA PHE A 12 -4.27 8.34 -14.27
C PHE A 12 -4.20 9.74 -14.93
N PRO A 13 -4.94 9.99 -16.02
CA PRO A 13 -4.92 11.27 -16.72
C PRO A 13 -5.18 12.50 -15.85
N VAL A 14 -5.96 12.37 -14.77
CA VAL A 14 -6.30 13.45 -13.84
C VAL A 14 -5.86 13.15 -12.41
N GLY A 15 -6.11 11.94 -11.91
CA GLY A 15 -5.70 11.57 -10.57
C GLY A 15 -6.20 10.21 -10.09
N CYS A 16 -5.51 9.66 -9.09
CA CYS A 16 -5.96 8.49 -8.35
C CYS A 16 -6.83 8.94 -7.17
N PHE A 17 -8.02 8.37 -7.05
CA PHE A 17 -8.99 8.71 -6.01
C PHE A 17 -8.87 7.81 -4.78
N ALA A 18 -8.59 6.53 -4.99
CA ALA A 18 -8.48 5.55 -3.92
C ALA A 18 -7.48 4.44 -4.29
N VAL A 19 -6.78 3.95 -3.27
CA VAL A 19 -5.93 2.76 -3.35
C VAL A 19 -6.34 1.83 -2.21
N PHE A 20 -6.68 0.60 -2.57
CA PHE A 20 -6.97 -0.49 -1.66
C PHE A 20 -5.75 -1.39 -1.61
N VAL A 21 -5.22 -1.67 -0.42
CA VAL A 21 -4.04 -2.51 -0.23
C VAL A 21 -4.39 -3.66 0.69
N THR A 22 -3.95 -4.87 0.35
CA THR A 22 -4.16 -6.09 1.13
C THR A 22 -2.84 -6.81 1.35
N ASN A 23 -2.70 -7.52 2.46
CA ASN A 23 -1.62 -8.49 2.63
C ASN A 23 -1.75 -9.61 1.60
N THR A 24 -0.63 -10.26 1.25
CA THR A 24 -0.66 -11.47 0.41
C THR A 24 -0.37 -12.73 1.22
N ASN A 25 0.87 -13.22 1.20
CA ASN A 25 1.24 -14.55 1.71
C ASN A 25 2.21 -14.51 2.89
N ALA A 26 2.52 -13.34 3.45
CA ALA A 26 3.39 -13.22 4.62
C ALA A 26 3.05 -12.01 5.49
N GLN A 27 3.40 -12.14 6.77
CA GLN A 27 3.34 -11.13 7.82
C GLN A 27 4.44 -11.43 8.85
N GLY A 28 4.59 -10.56 9.85
CA GLY A 28 5.52 -10.70 10.95
C GLY A 28 5.00 -11.63 12.05
N THR A 29 5.58 -11.47 13.25
CA THR A 29 5.19 -12.24 14.45
C THR A 29 3.81 -11.85 14.98
N GLN A 30 3.22 -10.78 14.47
CA GLN A 30 1.94 -10.21 14.87
C GLN A 30 1.05 -10.08 13.64
N VAL A 31 -0.22 -9.73 13.85
CA VAL A 31 -1.11 -9.40 12.73
C VAL A 31 -0.65 -8.08 12.13
N ASP A 32 -0.34 -8.11 10.84
CA ASP A 32 0.03 -6.92 10.09
C ASP A 32 -1.09 -6.52 9.16
N ASN A 33 -1.58 -5.29 9.31
CA ASN A 33 -2.61 -4.77 8.42
C ASN A 33 -1.98 -3.95 7.28
N ALA A 34 -2.30 -4.32 6.04
CA ALA A 34 -1.92 -3.53 4.89
C ALA A 34 -2.68 -2.20 4.81
N PHE A 35 -1.99 -1.16 4.34
CA PHE A 35 -2.58 0.15 4.07
C PHE A 35 -1.84 0.84 2.94
N GLY A 36 -2.48 1.84 2.33
CA GLY A 36 -1.87 2.66 1.30
C GLY A 36 -2.73 3.86 0.97
N TYR A 37 -2.17 4.76 0.17
CA TYR A 37 -2.83 5.98 -0.26
C TYR A 37 -2.23 6.51 -1.58
N PRO A 38 -3.02 7.22 -2.40
CA PRO A 38 -2.50 7.94 -3.56
C PRO A 38 -1.41 8.94 -3.16
N VAL A 39 -0.32 9.00 -3.93
CA VAL A 39 0.74 10.02 -3.77
C VAL A 39 0.65 11.05 -4.90
N SER A 40 0.35 10.59 -6.12
CA SER A 40 0.13 11.43 -7.29
C SER A 40 -0.80 10.70 -8.28
N ASN A 41 -0.93 11.24 -9.49
CA ASN A 41 -1.63 10.55 -10.57
C ASN A 41 -0.85 9.35 -11.14
N SER A 42 0.45 9.23 -10.85
CA SER A 42 1.33 8.16 -11.34
C SER A 42 1.88 7.27 -10.23
N GLN A 43 1.68 7.63 -8.96
CA GLN A 43 2.27 6.95 -7.81
C GLN A 43 1.32 6.76 -6.63
N PHE A 44 1.59 5.73 -5.85
CA PHE A 44 0.93 5.46 -4.56
C PHE A 44 1.93 4.91 -3.54
N PHE A 45 1.60 5.08 -2.27
CA PHE A 45 2.33 4.44 -1.17
C PHE A 45 1.58 3.18 -0.73
N ALA A 46 2.30 2.11 -0.40
CA ALA A 46 1.73 0.91 0.18
C ALA A 46 2.67 0.30 1.23
N ALA A 47 2.12 -0.08 2.38
CA ALA A 47 2.86 -0.66 3.49
C ALA A 47 1.98 -1.61 4.31
N THR A 48 2.60 -2.24 5.31
CA THR A 48 1.92 -2.99 6.34
C THR A 48 2.23 -2.36 7.71
N LYS A 49 1.32 -2.51 8.67
CA LYS A 49 1.47 -1.95 10.03
C LYS A 49 1.18 -3.04 11.05
N SER A 50 2.06 -3.20 12.03
CA SER A 50 1.89 -4.19 13.09
C SER A 50 0.79 -3.79 14.08
N SER A 51 -0.02 -4.77 14.47
CA SER A 51 -1.01 -4.64 15.54
C SER A 51 -0.41 -4.64 16.94
N GLY A 52 0.82 -5.16 17.11
CA GLY A 52 1.45 -5.34 18.41
C GLY A 52 2.47 -4.27 18.79
N MET A 53 2.79 -3.35 17.88
CA MET A 53 3.71 -2.23 18.14
C MET A 53 3.15 -0.93 17.58
N ALA A 54 3.03 0.08 18.45
CA ALA A 54 2.53 1.39 18.07
C ALA A 54 3.40 2.00 16.96
N ASN A 55 2.76 2.37 15.85
CA ASN A 55 3.40 3.05 14.71
C ASN A 55 4.53 2.29 14.00
N LEU A 56 4.69 0.98 14.24
CA LEU A 56 5.62 0.18 13.45
C LEU A 56 5.04 -0.07 12.05
N VAL A 57 5.60 0.63 11.06
CA VAL A 57 5.39 0.35 9.64
C VAL A 57 6.45 -0.64 9.17
N ASN A 58 6.01 -1.73 8.56
CA ASN A 58 6.86 -2.82 8.12
C ASN A 58 6.66 -3.13 6.63
N ASN A 59 7.42 -4.12 6.17
CA ASN A 59 7.70 -4.34 4.76
C ASN A 59 7.29 -5.74 4.29
N PHE A 60 6.04 -6.14 4.56
CA PHE A 60 5.54 -7.45 4.14
C PHE A 60 4.92 -7.40 2.73
N PRO A 61 4.82 -8.55 2.03
CA PRO A 61 4.18 -8.61 0.73
C PRO A 61 2.72 -8.10 0.73
N VAL A 62 2.41 -7.21 -0.20
CA VAL A 62 1.07 -6.63 -0.40
C VAL A 62 0.63 -6.74 -1.86
N ALA A 63 -0.69 -6.80 -2.06
CA ALA A 63 -1.36 -6.57 -3.33
C ALA A 63 -2.19 -5.29 -3.23
N TRP A 64 -2.53 -4.71 -4.38
CA TRP A 64 -3.24 -3.45 -4.42
C TRP A 64 -4.18 -3.33 -5.62
N PHE A 65 -5.19 -2.50 -5.46
CA PHE A 65 -6.12 -2.10 -6.51
C PHE A 65 -6.36 -0.59 -6.39
N ALA A 66 -6.41 0.13 -7.51
CA ALA A 66 -6.54 1.57 -7.52
C ALA A 66 -7.64 2.02 -8.49
N ILE A 67 -8.37 3.07 -8.10
CA ILE A 67 -9.42 3.70 -8.91
C ILE A 67 -9.06 5.16 -9.13
N GLY A 68 -9.20 5.65 -10.36
CA GLY A 68 -8.89 7.03 -10.75
C GLY A 68 -9.36 7.34 -12.17
N ARG A 69 -9.14 8.57 -12.62
CA ARG A 69 -9.46 9.03 -13.99
C ARG A 69 -8.33 9.85 -14.59
#